data_AF-A0A729KGY9-F1
#
_entry.id   AF-A0A729KGY9-F1
#
_cell.length_a   1.000
_cell.length_b   1.000
_cell.length_c   1.000
_cell.angle_alpha   90.00
_cell.angle_beta   90.00
_cell.angle_gamma   90.00
#
_symmetry.space_group_name_H-M   'P 1'
#
loop_
_entity.id
_entity.type
_entity.pdbx_description
1 polymer ?
#
loop_
_entity_poly.entity_id
_entity_poly.type
_entity_poly.pdbx_seq_one_letter_code
_entity_poly.pdbx_strand_id
1 'polypeptide(L)'
;AGMALGDAGTATEAYAQAYRLDPENRGAALGYAEALTRSSDPEDNRRGGALLRRLVSRDHTDIRVLSLYAFSAFEQGRFGEAVAAWEMMLKLLPADDARRAVIERSIRQALAQEK
;
A
#
# COMPACT_ATOMS: atom_id res chain seq x y z
N ALA A 1 12.24 18.98 16.36
CA ALA A 1 12.79 17.82 15.62
C ALA A 1 12.26 17.89 14.20
N GLY A 2 13.11 18.11 13.20
CA GLY A 2 12.70 18.50 11.84
C GLY A 2 13.45 17.77 10.73
N MET A 3 13.69 16.46 10.89
CA MET A 3 14.48 15.64 9.96
C MET A 3 13.71 14.39 9.48
N ALA A 4 12.42 14.53 9.18
CA ALA A 4 11.64 13.46 8.51
C ALA A 4 11.02 13.91 7.18
N LEU A 5 10.86 15.22 6.97
CA LEU A 5 10.25 15.77 5.75
C LEU A 5 11.21 15.78 4.55
N GLY A 6 12.53 15.86 4.78
CA GLY A 6 13.54 15.91 3.71
C GLY A 6 13.78 14.56 3.01
N ASP A 7 13.87 13.47 3.77
CA ASP A 7 14.17 12.14 3.22
C ASP A 7 12.97 11.52 2.48
N ALA A 8 11.75 11.74 3.00
CA ALA A 8 10.52 11.30 2.34
C ALA A 8 10.31 12.00 1.00
N GLY A 9 10.58 13.31 0.91
CA GLY A 9 10.51 14.07 -0.33
C GLY A 9 11.53 13.60 -1.37
N THR A 10 12.78 13.38 -0.96
CA THR A 10 13.87 12.99 -1.86
C THR A 10 13.66 11.59 -2.46
N ALA A 11 13.20 10.62 -1.65
CA ALA A 11 12.86 9.29 -2.16
C ALA A 11 11.66 9.33 -3.12
N THR A 12 10.64 10.13 -2.79
CA THR A 12 9.45 10.32 -3.62
C THR A 12 9.81 10.92 -4.99
N GLU A 13 10.71 11.91 -5.03
CA GLU A 13 11.17 12.52 -6.29
C GLU A 13 12.00 11.56 -7.15
N ALA A 14 12.90 10.79 -6.56
CA ALA A 14 13.71 9.81 -7.29
C ALA A 14 12.82 8.73 -7.96
N TYR A 15 11.83 8.23 -7.22
CA TYR A 15 10.87 7.27 -7.76
C TYR A 15 9.89 7.92 -8.76
N ALA A 16 9.46 9.16 -8.54
CA ALA A 16 8.65 9.90 -9.50
C ALA A 16 9.39 10.06 -10.83
N GLN A 17 10.68 10.38 -10.79
CA GLN A 17 11.50 10.52 -11.98
C GLN A 17 11.68 9.18 -12.70
N ALA A 18 11.98 8.11 -11.94
CA ALA A 18 12.07 6.76 -12.51
C ALA A 18 10.74 6.33 -13.17
N TYR A 19 9.60 6.61 -12.53
CA TYR A 19 8.27 6.32 -13.07
C TYR A 19 7.92 7.17 -14.30
N ARG A 20 8.43 8.42 -14.40
CA ARG A 20 8.29 9.25 -15.61
C ARG A 20 9.14 8.73 -16.76
N LEU A 21 10.33 8.23 -16.46
CA LEU A 21 11.25 7.67 -17.46
C LEU A 21 10.76 6.33 -17.99
N ASP A 22 10.22 5.48 -17.11
CA ASP A 22 9.62 4.20 -17.47
C ASP A 22 8.33 3.95 -16.66
N PRO A 23 7.16 4.33 -17.23
CA PRO A 23 5.86 4.09 -16.60
C PRO A 23 5.46 2.61 -16.50
N GLU A 24 6.16 1.72 -17.22
CA GLU A 24 5.91 0.28 -17.20
C GLU A 24 6.73 -0.43 -16.12
N ASN A 25 7.75 0.24 -15.57
CA ASN A 25 8.58 -0.29 -14.50
C ASN A 25 7.78 -0.43 -13.19
N ARG A 26 7.29 -1.64 -12.94
CA ARG A 26 6.58 -2.00 -11.71
C ARG A 26 7.37 -1.71 -10.44
N GLY A 27 8.69 -1.88 -10.46
CA GLY A 27 9.55 -1.61 -9.30
C GLY A 27 9.58 -0.11 -8.96
N ALA A 28 9.76 0.73 -9.98
CA ALA A 28 9.70 2.19 -9.82
C ALA A 28 8.31 2.65 -9.36
N ALA A 29 7.24 2.11 -9.96
CA ALA A 29 5.88 2.41 -9.55
C ALA A 29 5.58 2.00 -8.10
N LEU A 30 6.06 0.83 -7.67
CA LEU A 30 5.88 0.36 -6.28
C LEU A 30 6.64 1.24 -5.29
N GLY A 31 7.92 1.52 -5.57
CA GLY A 31 8.73 2.41 -4.72
C GLY A 31 8.16 3.81 -4.64
N TYR A 32 7.61 4.33 -5.74
CA TYR A 32 6.93 5.62 -5.76
C TYR A 32 5.67 5.59 -4.90
N ALA A 33 4.85 4.55 -5.04
CA ALA A 33 3.62 4.42 -4.27
C ALA A 33 3.90 4.29 -2.77
N GLU A 34 4.90 3.49 -2.40
CA GLU A 34 5.33 3.30 -1.02
C GLU A 34 5.82 4.61 -0.38
N ALA A 35 6.67 5.36 -1.10
CA ALA A 35 7.15 6.66 -0.65
C ALA A 35 5.99 7.66 -0.45
N LEU A 36 5.06 7.71 -1.42
CA LEU A 36 3.86 8.53 -1.33
C LEU A 36 2.98 8.16 -0.13
N THR A 37 2.77 6.87 0.14
CA THR A 37 1.95 6.42 1.29
C THR A 37 2.57 6.62 2.67
N ARG A 38 3.88 6.93 2.72
CA ARG A 38 4.58 7.29 3.96
C ARG A 38 4.71 8.80 4.14
N SER A 39 4.30 9.58 3.14
CA SER A 39 4.35 11.03 3.21
C SER A 39 3.44 11.54 4.32
N SER A 40 3.82 12.67 4.92
CA SER A 40 2.95 13.37 5.87
C SER A 40 1.83 14.14 5.16
N ASP A 41 1.91 14.30 3.83
CA ASP A 41 0.88 14.95 3.02
C ASP A 41 -0.27 13.96 2.72
N PRO A 42 -1.52 14.27 3.12
CA PRO A 42 -2.69 13.47 2.78
C PRO A 42 -2.92 13.28 1.27
N GLU A 43 -2.52 14.26 0.45
CA GLU A 43 -2.66 14.18 -1.01
C GLU A 43 -1.67 13.16 -1.60
N ASP A 44 -0.44 13.13 -1.10
CA ASP A 44 0.52 12.09 -1.46
C ASP A 44 0.00 10.71 -1.05
N ASN A 45 -0.55 10.58 0.16
CA ASN A 45 -1.13 9.32 0.64
C ASN A 45 -2.28 8.83 -0.26
N ARG A 46 -3.12 9.76 -0.75
CA ARG A 46 -4.17 9.43 -1.74
C ARG A 46 -3.57 8.97 -3.07
N ARG A 47 -2.55 9.66 -3.58
CA ARG A 47 -1.88 9.31 -4.84
C ARG A 47 -1.19 7.96 -4.75
N GLY A 48 -0.47 7.70 -3.65
CA GLY A 48 0.18 6.43 -3.37
C GLY A 48 -0.82 5.28 -3.30
N GLY A 49 -1.93 5.46 -2.58
CA GLY A 49 -3.03 4.49 -2.54
C GLY A 49 -3.65 4.20 -3.91
N ALA A 50 -3.84 5.24 -4.75
CA ALA A 50 -4.35 5.06 -6.11
C ALA A 50 -3.37 4.31 -7.01
N LEU A 51 -2.06 4.54 -6.86
CA LEU A 51 -1.01 3.83 -7.60
C LEU A 51 -0.93 2.37 -7.16
N LEU A 52 -0.96 2.09 -5.86
CA LEU A 52 -1.04 0.73 -5.32
C LEU A 52 -2.27 -0.01 -5.86
N ARG A 53 -3.44 0.63 -5.89
CA ARG A 53 -4.64 0.04 -6.47
C ARG A 53 -4.44 -0.37 -7.93
N ARG A 54 -3.79 0.47 -8.75
CA ARG A 54 -3.45 0.14 -10.14
C ARG A 54 -2.49 -1.04 -10.23
N LEU A 55 -1.51 -1.12 -9.33
CA LEU A 55 -0.56 -2.23 -9.27
C LEU A 55 -1.27 -3.54 -8.91
N VAL A 56 -2.15 -3.53 -7.90
CA VAL A 56 -2.99 -4.69 -7.55
C VAL A 56 -3.86 -5.11 -8.74
N SER A 57 -4.50 -4.16 -9.45
CA SER A 57 -5.32 -4.49 -10.62
C SER A 57 -4.52 -5.11 -11.78
N ARG A 58 -3.23 -4.81 -11.89
CA ARG A 58 -2.33 -5.41 -12.89
C ARG A 58 -1.78 -6.75 -12.45
N ASP A 59 -1.58 -6.95 -11.15
CA ASP A 59 -1.09 -8.19 -10.57
C ASP A 59 -1.74 -8.42 -9.20
N HIS A 60 -2.76 -9.26 -9.21
CA HIS A 60 -3.53 -9.62 -8.03
C HIS A 60 -2.82 -10.66 -7.14
N THR A 61 -1.58 -11.04 -7.48
CA THR A 61 -0.84 -12.10 -6.79
C THR A 61 0.37 -11.59 -6.00
N ASP A 62 0.81 -10.35 -6.22
CA ASP A 62 1.90 -9.76 -5.45
C ASP A 62 1.42 -9.37 -4.03
N ILE A 63 1.69 -10.27 -3.08
CA ILE A 63 1.41 -10.12 -1.65
C ILE A 63 1.97 -8.80 -1.08
N ARG A 64 3.09 -8.28 -1.60
CA ARG A 64 3.69 -7.03 -1.10
C ARG A 64 2.85 -5.83 -1.50
N VAL A 65 2.39 -5.80 -2.75
CA VAL A 65 1.51 -4.74 -3.25
C VAL A 65 0.17 -4.78 -2.52
N LEU A 66 -0.40 -5.98 -2.34
CA LEU A 66 -1.63 -6.17 -1.56
C LEU A 66 -1.48 -5.69 -0.11
N SER A 67 -0.36 -6.04 0.55
CA SER A 67 -0.06 -5.57 1.91
C SER A 67 -0.06 -4.05 1.99
N LEU A 68 0.74 -3.39 1.14
CA LEU A 68 0.87 -1.94 1.13
C LEU A 68 -0.47 -1.25 0.82
N TYR A 69 -1.22 -1.78 -0.16
CA TYR A 69 -2.54 -1.25 -0.50
C TYR A 69 -3.51 -1.35 0.68
N ALA A 70 -3.56 -2.51 1.34
CA ALA A 70 -4.45 -2.73 2.46
C ALA A 70 -4.14 -1.79 3.64
N PHE A 71 -2.86 -1.64 4.00
CA PHE A 71 -2.43 -0.69 5.03
C PHE A 71 -2.75 0.75 4.64
N SER A 72 -2.43 1.15 3.41
CA SER A 72 -2.73 2.49 2.91
C SER A 72 -4.22 2.80 2.89
N ALA A 73 -5.06 1.82 2.55
CA ALA A 73 -6.51 1.95 2.59
C ALA A 73 -7.04 2.07 4.02
N PHE A 74 -6.52 1.25 4.95
CA PHE A 74 -6.87 1.29 6.36
C PHE A 74 -6.56 2.66 7.00
N GLU A 75 -5.35 3.17 6.82
CA GLU A 75 -4.92 4.49 7.35
C GLU A 75 -5.75 5.65 6.77
N GLN A 76 -6.29 5.48 5.56
CA GLN A 76 -7.14 6.47 4.90
C GLN A 76 -8.63 6.30 5.20
N GLY A 77 -9.00 5.43 6.16
CA GLY A 77 -10.38 5.16 6.55
C GLY A 77 -11.18 4.36 5.51
N ARG A 78 -10.53 3.79 4.50
CA ARG A 78 -11.15 2.96 3.46
C ARG A 78 -11.15 1.50 3.91
N PHE A 79 -11.85 1.23 5.01
CA PHE A 79 -11.83 -0.08 5.67
C PHE A 79 -12.31 -1.21 4.77
N GLY A 80 -13.37 -1.02 3.98
CA GLY A 80 -13.82 -2.02 3.00
C GLY A 80 -12.77 -2.40 1.95
N GLU A 81 -12.01 -1.43 1.42
CA GLU A 81 -10.90 -1.70 0.49
C GLU A 81 -9.76 -2.46 1.18
N ALA A 82 -9.44 -2.11 2.43
CA ALA A 82 -8.41 -2.78 3.21
C ALA A 82 -8.75 -4.25 3.48
N VAL A 83 -10.00 -4.52 3.89
CA VAL A 83 -10.50 -5.88 4.14
C VAL A 83 -10.43 -6.73 2.88
N ALA A 84 -10.91 -6.22 1.74
CA ALA A 84 -10.89 -6.96 0.48
C ALA A 84 -9.46 -7.36 0.05
N ALA A 85 -8.49 -6.46 0.23
CA ALA A 85 -7.09 -6.74 -0.09
C ALA A 85 -6.49 -7.80 0.84
N TRP A 86 -6.75 -7.71 2.14
CA TRP A 86 -6.33 -8.71 3.13
C TRP A 86 -6.95 -10.09 2.90
N GLU A 87 -8.24 -10.16 2.57
CA GLU A 87 -8.90 -11.42 2.21
C GLU A 87 -8.26 -12.06 0.97
N MET A 88 -7.87 -11.26 -0.03
CA MET A 88 -7.15 -11.75 -1.20
C MET A 88 -5.78 -12.32 -0.81
N MET A 89 -5.06 -11.67 0.11
CA MET A 89 -3.80 -12.21 0.64
C MET A 89 -4.01 -13.54 1.35
N LEU A 90 -5.07 -13.70 2.16
CA LEU A 90 -5.37 -14.98 2.83
C LEU A 90 -5.63 -16.11 1.83
N LYS A 91 -6.21 -15.82 0.66
CA LYS A 91 -6.42 -16.81 -0.40
C LYS A 91 -5.11 -17.25 -1.08
N LEU A 92 -4.12 -16.37 -1.13
CA LEU A 92 -2.84 -16.60 -1.80
C LEU A 92 -1.79 -17.20 -0.88
N LEU A 93 -1.84 -16.87 0.42
CA LEU A 93 -0.88 -17.38 1.41
C LEU A 93 -1.16 -18.85 1.73
N PRO A 94 -0.12 -19.68 1.94
CA PRO A 94 -0.29 -21.05 2.40
C PRO A 94 -0.91 -21.11 3.80
N ALA A 95 -1.60 -22.20 4.13
CA ALA A 95 -2.39 -22.32 5.35
C ALA A 95 -1.57 -22.21 6.66
N ASP A 96 -0.28 -22.56 6.64
CA ASP A 96 0.61 -22.48 7.81
C ASP A 96 1.32 -21.12 7.96
N ASP A 97 1.09 -20.18 7.03
CA ASP A 97 1.83 -18.92 7.00
C ASP A 97 1.48 -18.05 8.20
N ALA A 98 2.49 -17.70 9.01
CA ALA A 98 2.33 -16.88 10.21
C ALA A 98 1.68 -15.52 9.93
N ARG A 99 1.79 -14.98 8.71
CA ARG A 99 1.16 -13.71 8.32
C ARG A 99 -0.36 -13.80 8.31
N ARG A 100 -0.95 -14.98 8.10
CA ARG A 100 -2.41 -15.17 8.09
C ARG A 100 -3.05 -14.67 9.37
N ALA A 101 -2.50 -15.04 10.52
CA ALA A 101 -3.02 -14.62 11.83
C ALA A 101 -2.98 -13.10 12.03
N VAL A 102 -1.96 -12.42 11.47
CA VAL A 102 -1.86 -10.96 11.50
C VAL A 102 -2.92 -10.33 10.61
N ILE A 103 -3.08 -10.84 9.38
CA ILE A 103 -4.04 -10.35 8.39
C ILE A 103 -5.48 -10.51 8.91
N GLU A 104 -5.83 -11.66 9.49
CA GLU A 104 -7.14 -11.91 10.09
C GLU A 104 -7.44 -10.96 11.26
N ARG A 105 -6.41 -10.60 12.04
CA ARG A 105 -6.56 -9.60 13.10
C ARG A 105 -6.80 -8.21 12.51
N SER A 106 -6.05 -7.84 11.47
CA SER A 106 -6.21 -6.55 10.78
C SER A 106 -7.60 -6.43 10.14
N ILE A 107 -8.13 -7.48 9.51
CA ILE A 107 -9.50 -7.52 8.99
C ILE A 107 -10.51 -7.24 10.10
N ARG A 108 -10.40 -7.94 11.23
CA ARG A 108 -11.30 -7.74 12.37
C ARG A 108 -11.24 -6.31 12.92
N GLN A 109 -10.04 -5.71 12.95
CA GLN A 109 -9.87 -4.33 13.37
C GLN A 109 -10.53 -3.35 12.39
N ALA A 110 -10.34 -3.51 11.08
CA ALA A 110 -10.99 -2.65 10.08
C ALA A 110 -12.52 -2.75 10.12
N LEU A 111 -13.07 -3.96 10.23
CA LEU A 111 -14.51 -4.17 10.38
C LEU A 111 -15.07 -3.54 11.66
N ALA A 112 -14.25 -3.43 12.71
CA ALA A 112 -14.65 -2.76 13.95
C ALA A 112 -14.62 -1.22 13.83
N GLN A 113 -13.75 -0.66 12.98
CA GLN A 113 -13.64 0.78 12.71
C GLN A 113 -14.68 1.29 11.69
N GLU A 114 -15.25 0.38 10.89
CA GLU A 114 -16.33 0.71 9.93
C GLU A 114 -17.70 0.96 10.62
N LYS A 115 -17.84 0.61 11.90
CA LYS A 115 -19.07 0.78 12.70
C LYS A 115 -19.16 2.14 13.37
#